data_AF-A0A6I2Z4C3-F1
#
_entry.id   AF-A0A6I2Z4C3-F1
#
_cell.length_a   1.000
_cell.length_b   1.000
_cell.length_c   1.000
_cell.angle_alpha   90.00
_cell.angle_beta   90.00
_cell.angle_gamma   90.00
#
_symmetry.space_group_name_H-M   'P 1'
#
loop_
_entity.id
_entity.type
_entity.pdbx_description
1 polymer ?
#
loop_
_entity_poly.entity_id
_entity_poly.type
_entity_poly.pdbx_seq_one_letter_code
_entity_poly.pdbx_strand_id
1 'polypeptide(L)'
;MFDTILGLPLHPLVVHVVVVLLPLACVGAVAIAIVPGWNRRFGILVVGCAFVATGAAVLAKESGERLASRVGLPITHAAEAKWVPVFSGLLFLAVAALWWYDRSQPERRANVTKAIAVVTVVVAVIALGWVAVAGHSGATDVWTKVIQSTTPGAYPSE
;
A
#
# COMPACT_ATOMS: atom_id res chain seq x y z
N MET A 1 -1.92 -23.03 -4.10
CA MET A 1 -3.07 -22.26 -4.62
C MET A 1 -2.73 -20.78 -4.85
N PHE A 2 -1.83 -20.14 -4.08
CA PHE A 2 -1.43 -18.72 -4.23
C PHE A 2 -0.33 -18.40 -5.27
N ASP A 3 -0.10 -19.29 -6.22
CA ASP A 3 1.07 -19.19 -7.11
C ASP A 3 0.67 -18.61 -8.48
N THR A 4 -0.37 -19.18 -9.09
CA THR A 4 -0.91 -18.72 -10.37
C THR A 4 -2.44 -18.66 -10.37
N ILE A 5 -2.98 -17.79 -11.21
CA ILE A 5 -4.40 -17.70 -11.56
C ILE A 5 -4.51 -17.50 -13.07
N LEU A 6 -5.35 -18.30 -13.74
CA LEU A 6 -5.48 -18.30 -15.20
C LEU A 6 -4.12 -18.46 -15.94
N GLY A 7 -3.17 -19.18 -15.35
CA GLY A 7 -1.83 -19.40 -15.91
C GLY A 7 -0.83 -18.25 -15.70
N LEU A 8 -1.25 -17.14 -15.07
CA LEU A 8 -0.37 -16.01 -14.77
C LEU A 8 0.04 -15.99 -13.29
N PRO A 9 1.23 -15.48 -12.94
CA PRO A 9 1.62 -15.30 -11.55
C PRO A 9 0.59 -14.47 -10.78
N LEU A 10 0.15 -14.97 -9.64
CA LEU A 10 -0.84 -14.27 -8.81
C LEU A 10 -0.27 -12.97 -8.22
N HIS A 11 1.03 -12.97 -7.90
CA HIS A 11 1.68 -11.87 -7.20
C HIS A 11 1.52 -10.51 -7.91
N PRO A 12 1.85 -10.31 -9.20
CA PRO A 12 1.62 -9.06 -9.90
C PRO A 12 0.15 -8.61 -9.90
N LEU A 13 -0.81 -9.54 -10.00
CA LEU A 13 -2.23 -9.19 -10.00
C LEU A 13 -2.67 -8.64 -8.64
N VAL A 14 -2.23 -9.26 -7.54
CA VAL A 14 -2.52 -8.77 -6.18
C VAL A 14 -1.79 -7.45 -5.91
N VAL A 15 -0.56 -7.29 -6.43
CA VAL A 15 0.19 -6.03 -6.32
C VAL A 15 -0.57 -4.84 -6.92
N HIS A 16 -1.33 -5.02 -8.01
CA HIS A 16 -2.17 -3.94 -8.57
C HIS A 16 -3.18 -3.41 -7.55
N VAL A 17 -3.77 -4.30 -6.74
CA VAL A 17 -4.68 -3.90 -5.67
C VAL A 17 -3.94 -3.08 -4.62
N VAL A 18 -2.73 -3.49 -4.24
CA VAL A 18 -1.90 -2.78 -3.26
C VAL A 18 -1.49 -1.39 -3.76
N VAL A 19 -0.92 -1.30 -4.96
CA VAL A 19 -0.39 -0.03 -5.50
C VAL A 19 -1.48 0.98 -5.87
N VAL A 20 -2.73 0.56 -5.97
CA VAL A 20 -3.87 1.46 -6.16
C VAL A 20 -4.50 1.83 -4.81
N LEU A 21 -4.90 0.84 -4.02
CA LEU A 21 -5.69 1.11 -2.81
C LEU A 21 -4.86 1.66 -1.66
N LEU A 22 -3.60 1.26 -1.50
CA LEU A 22 -2.78 1.76 -0.39
C LEU A 22 -2.45 3.25 -0.57
N PRO A 23 -1.98 3.73 -1.74
CA PRO A 23 -1.81 5.16 -1.95
C PRO A 23 -3.11 5.95 -1.82
N LEU A 24 -4.22 5.41 -2.33
CA LEU A 24 -5.54 6.03 -2.17
C LEU A 24 -5.95 6.13 -0.70
N ALA A 25 -5.71 5.09 0.10
CA ALA A 25 -5.95 5.09 1.54
C ALA A 25 -5.05 6.10 2.26
N CYS A 26 -3.79 6.24 1.89
CA CYS A 26 -2.88 7.24 2.46
C CYS A 26 -3.35 8.68 2.17
N VAL A 27 -3.72 8.98 0.93
CA VAL A 27 -4.27 10.30 0.56
C VAL A 27 -5.58 10.56 1.29
N GLY A 28 -6.47 9.57 1.34
CA GLY A 28 -7.72 9.66 2.09
C GLY A 28 -7.48 9.89 3.59
N ALA A 29 -6.51 9.20 4.19
CA ALA A 29 -6.14 9.31 5.60
C ALA A 29 -5.63 10.72 5.94
N VAL A 30 -4.77 11.29 5.09
CA VAL A 30 -4.29 12.67 5.25
C VAL A 30 -5.46 13.65 5.11
N ALA A 31 -6.33 13.47 4.11
CA ALA A 31 -7.46 14.36 3.89
C ALA A 31 -8.44 14.39 5.08
N ILE A 32 -8.80 13.23 5.63
CA ILE A 32 -9.70 13.16 6.80
C ILE A 32 -9.02 13.61 8.10
N ALA A 33 -7.69 13.51 8.20
CA ALA A 33 -6.93 14.01 9.35
C ALA A 33 -6.85 15.54 9.37
N ILE A 34 -6.76 16.18 8.20
CA ILE A 34 -6.70 17.64 8.07
C ILE A 34 -8.09 18.27 8.15
N VAL A 35 -9.11 17.61 7.60
CA VAL A 35 -10.48 18.13 7.52
C VAL A 35 -11.43 17.28 8.37
N PRO A 36 -11.70 17.65 9.65
CA PRO A 36 -12.53 16.85 10.55
C PRO A 36 -13.93 16.54 10.00
N GLY A 37 -14.54 17.48 9.27
CA GLY A 37 -15.84 17.27 8.62
C GLY A 37 -15.83 16.13 7.59
N TRP A 38 -14.69 15.87 6.94
CA TRP A 38 -14.56 14.78 5.98
C TRP A 38 -14.43 13.43 6.67
N ASN A 39 -13.79 13.35 7.83
CA ASN A 39 -13.71 12.11 8.60
C ASN A 39 -15.10 11.55 8.95
N ARG A 40 -16.03 12.44 9.31
CA ARG A 40 -17.43 12.08 9.57
C ARG A 40 -18.12 11.47 8.35
N ARG A 41 -17.91 12.01 7.16
CA ARG A 41 -18.61 11.58 5.93
C ARG A 41 -17.92 10.43 5.19
N PHE A 42 -16.60 10.49 5.06
CA PHE A 42 -15.81 9.61 4.20
C PHE A 42 -14.89 8.66 4.97
N GLY A 43 -14.71 8.85 6.28
CA GLY A 43 -13.73 8.05 7.04
C GLY A 43 -13.97 6.54 6.96
N ILE A 44 -15.23 6.08 6.88
CA ILE A 44 -15.54 4.65 6.70
C ILE A 44 -15.03 4.10 5.35
N LEU A 45 -15.06 4.91 4.29
CA LEU A 45 -14.50 4.53 2.99
C LEU A 45 -12.98 4.41 3.07
N VAL A 46 -12.32 5.35 3.75
CA VAL A 46 -10.86 5.30 3.96
C VAL A 46 -10.46 4.09 4.80
N VAL A 47 -11.22 3.77 5.86
CA VAL A 47 -11.04 2.53 6.65
C VAL A 47 -11.16 1.30 5.76
N GLY A 48 -12.21 1.23 4.93
CA GLY A 48 -12.42 0.13 3.99
C GLY A 48 -11.27 -0.02 2.99
N CYS A 49 -10.81 1.08 2.39
CA CYS A 49 -9.66 1.07 1.49
C CYS A 49 -8.39 0.58 2.20
N ALA A 50 -8.10 1.09 3.40
CA ALA A 50 -6.92 0.68 4.17
C ALA A 50 -6.98 -0.80 4.58
N PHE A 51 -8.17 -1.29 4.94
CA PHE A 51 -8.40 -2.70 5.27
C PHE A 51 -8.13 -3.62 4.07
N VAL A 52 -8.74 -3.33 2.91
CA VAL A 52 -8.54 -4.12 1.69
C VAL A 52 -7.09 -4.05 1.23
N ALA A 53 -6.47 -2.87 1.27
CA ALA A 53 -5.06 -2.68 0.94
C ALA A 53 -4.13 -3.51 1.84
N THR A 54 -4.42 -3.57 3.15
CA THR A 54 -3.64 -4.38 4.11
C THR A 54 -3.78 -5.87 3.80
N GLY A 55 -5.00 -6.35 3.57
CA GLY A 55 -5.23 -7.75 3.19
C GLY A 55 -4.52 -8.10 1.88
N ALA A 56 -4.61 -7.23 0.87
CA ALA A 56 -3.90 -7.40 -0.39
C ALA A 56 -2.38 -7.38 -0.20
N ALA A 57 -1.82 -6.56 0.70
CA ALA A 57 -0.39 -6.53 0.97
C ALA A 57 0.11 -7.85 1.57
N VAL A 58 -0.64 -8.44 2.50
CA VAL A 58 -0.33 -9.78 3.05
C VAL A 58 -0.38 -10.84 1.95
N LEU A 59 -1.44 -10.83 1.13
CA LEU A 59 -1.57 -11.76 0.00
C LEU A 59 -0.47 -11.59 -1.05
N ALA A 60 -0.03 -10.35 -1.31
CA ALA A 60 1.06 -10.06 -2.23
C ALA A 60 2.38 -10.63 -1.68
N LYS A 61 2.65 -10.49 -0.39
CA LYS A 61 3.83 -11.09 0.26
C LYS A 61 3.81 -12.62 0.12
N GLU A 62 2.71 -13.26 0.49
CA GLU A 62 2.58 -14.73 0.42
C GLU A 62 2.70 -15.27 -1.01
N SER A 63 2.02 -14.64 -1.97
CA SER A 63 2.12 -15.03 -3.38
C SER A 63 3.51 -14.76 -3.97
N GLY A 64 4.20 -13.71 -3.53
CA GLY A 64 5.58 -13.40 -3.94
C GLY A 64 6.60 -14.42 -3.42
N GLU A 65 6.46 -14.86 -2.17
CA GLU A 65 7.28 -15.94 -1.61
C GLU A 65 7.10 -17.27 -2.37
N ARG A 66 5.88 -17.55 -2.84
CA ARG A 66 5.62 -18.72 -3.71
C ARG A 66 6.25 -18.54 -5.08
N LEU A 67 6.10 -17.36 -5.69
CA LEU A 67 6.68 -17.05 -6.99
C LEU A 67 8.22 -17.17 -6.97
N ALA A 68 8.86 -16.80 -5.86
CA ALA A 68 10.31 -16.93 -5.68
C ALA A 68 10.82 -18.38 -5.85
N SER A 69 9.99 -19.39 -5.59
CA SER A 69 10.33 -20.80 -5.84
C SER A 69 10.45 -21.15 -7.33
N ARG A 70 9.90 -20.31 -8.23
CA ARG A 70 9.92 -20.52 -9.68
C ARG A 70 10.94 -19.64 -10.40
N VAL A 71 11.07 -18.38 -9.97
CA VAL A 71 11.85 -17.37 -10.70
C VAL A 71 13.09 -16.89 -9.94
N GLY A 72 13.37 -17.47 -8.77
CA GLY A 72 14.42 -17.03 -7.86
C GLY A 72 13.95 -15.93 -6.91
N LEU A 73 14.68 -15.76 -5.81
CA LEU A 73 14.35 -14.78 -4.77
C LEU A 73 14.94 -13.40 -5.10
N PRO A 74 14.12 -12.37 -5.32
CA PRO A 74 14.60 -11.00 -5.47
C PRO A 74 14.95 -10.43 -4.08
N ILE A 75 16.21 -10.55 -3.66
CA ILE A 75 16.64 -10.28 -2.28
C ILE A 75 16.31 -8.84 -1.83
N THR A 76 16.64 -7.85 -2.66
CA THR A 76 16.40 -6.43 -2.35
C THR A 76 14.91 -6.12 -2.26
N HIS A 77 14.15 -6.48 -3.30
CA HIS A 77 12.71 -6.28 -3.30
C HIS A 77 12.03 -6.98 -2.12
N ALA A 78 12.37 -8.24 -1.83
CA ALA A 78 11.79 -8.98 -0.71
C ALA A 78 12.10 -8.33 0.65
N ALA A 79 13.33 -7.83 0.83
CA ALA A 79 13.75 -7.16 2.06
C ALA A 79 13.02 -5.82 2.30
N GLU A 80 12.65 -5.12 1.24
CA GLU A 80 11.94 -3.84 1.30
C GLU A 80 10.42 -4.04 1.37
N ALA A 81 9.87 -4.90 0.50
CA ALA A 81 8.44 -5.17 0.38
C ALA A 81 7.84 -5.80 1.65
N LYS A 82 8.65 -6.48 2.48
CA LYS A 82 8.18 -7.06 3.76
C LYS A 82 7.57 -6.04 4.72
N TRP A 83 7.91 -4.76 4.57
CA TRP A 83 7.41 -3.69 5.42
C TRP A 83 6.04 -3.16 4.98
N VAL A 84 5.64 -3.38 3.72
CA VAL A 84 4.36 -2.88 3.18
C VAL A 84 3.16 -3.44 3.96
N PRO A 85 3.05 -4.75 4.28
CA PRO A 85 1.96 -5.27 5.11
C PRO A 85 1.94 -4.68 6.54
N VAL A 86 3.12 -4.42 7.11
CA VAL A 86 3.24 -3.87 8.46
C VAL A 86 2.70 -2.44 8.51
N PHE A 87 3.18 -1.56 7.63
CA PHE A 87 2.78 -0.15 7.64
C PHE A 87 1.38 0.08 7.08
N SER A 88 0.89 -0.76 6.16
CA SER A 88 -0.53 -0.73 5.78
C SER A 88 -1.45 -1.14 6.92
N GLY A 89 -1.08 -2.17 7.70
CA GLY A 89 -1.81 -2.54 8.91
C GLY A 89 -1.82 -1.43 9.97
N LEU A 90 -0.68 -0.79 10.20
CA LEU A 90 -0.60 0.37 11.09
C LEU A 90 -1.45 1.54 10.60
N LEU A 91 -1.47 1.80 9.28
CA LEU A 91 -2.32 2.83 8.69
C LEU A 91 -3.80 2.50 8.91
N PHE A 92 -4.21 1.26 8.64
CA PHE A 92 -5.57 0.80 8.88
C PHE A 92 -6.01 1.04 10.33
N LEU A 93 -5.17 0.65 11.30
CA LEU A 93 -5.47 0.86 12.72
C LEU A 93 -5.55 2.35 13.08
N ALA A 94 -4.63 3.17 12.57
CA ALA A 94 -4.62 4.61 12.83
C ALA A 94 -5.87 5.31 12.25
N VAL A 95 -6.23 5.00 11.01
CA VAL A 95 -7.44 5.52 10.35
C VAL A 95 -8.71 5.05 11.05
N ALA A 96 -8.80 3.77 11.44
CA ALA A 96 -9.93 3.23 12.17
C ALA A 96 -10.08 3.90 13.54
N ALA A 97 -8.97 4.11 14.26
CA ALA A 97 -8.96 4.85 15.51
C ALA A 97 -9.41 6.30 15.33
N LEU A 98 -8.92 7.00 14.30
CA LEU A 98 -9.31 8.38 13.98
C LEU A 98 -10.80 8.48 13.66
N TRP A 99 -11.30 7.58 12.82
CA TRP A 99 -12.71 7.51 12.44
C TRP A 99 -13.64 7.22 13.63
N TRP A 100 -13.22 6.34 14.53
CA TRP A 100 -13.98 5.99 15.73
C TRP A 100 -13.96 7.10 16.78
N TYR A 101 -12.79 7.66 17.07
CA TYR A 101 -12.64 8.66 18.15
C TYR A 101 -13.38 9.96 17.84
N ASP A 102 -13.35 10.41 16.59
CA ASP A 102 -14.05 11.62 16.14
C ASP A 102 -15.58 11.54 16.27
N ARG A 103 -16.13 10.33 16.37
CA ARG A 103 -17.56 10.09 16.67
C ARG A 103 -17.89 10.06 18.17
N SER A 104 -16.90 9.81 19.04
CA SER A 104 -17.10 9.40 20.43
C SER A 104 -17.07 10.52 21.50
N GLN A 105 -17.54 11.73 21.16
CA GLN A 105 -17.63 12.98 21.96
C GLN A 105 -16.51 14.02 21.71
N PRO A 106 -16.81 15.16 21.03
CA PRO A 106 -15.82 16.10 20.51
C PRO A 106 -15.14 17.01 21.55
N GLU A 107 -15.82 17.39 22.64
CA GLU A 107 -15.30 18.46 23.53
C GLU A 107 -14.26 17.97 24.55
N ARG A 108 -14.34 16.71 24.99
CA ARG A 108 -13.50 16.20 26.09
C ARG A 108 -12.22 15.49 25.62
N ARG A 109 -12.03 15.34 24.30
CA ARG A 109 -10.99 14.48 23.69
C ARG A 109 -10.20 15.11 22.54
N ALA A 110 -10.34 16.42 22.32
CA ALA A 110 -9.72 17.12 21.18
C ALA A 110 -8.21 16.88 21.03
N ASN A 111 -7.46 16.85 22.15
CA ASN A 111 -6.01 16.61 22.11
C ASN A 111 -5.65 15.17 21.68
N VAL A 112 -6.47 14.18 22.08
CA VAL A 112 -6.27 12.78 21.69
C VAL A 112 -6.55 12.61 20.20
N THR A 113 -7.66 13.18 19.70
CA THR A 113 -7.97 13.14 18.26
C THR A 113 -6.88 13.81 17.43
N LYS A 114 -6.34 14.95 17.87
CA LYS A 114 -5.19 15.61 17.21
C LYS A 114 -3.96 14.72 17.21
N ALA A 115 -3.62 14.07 18.33
CA ALA A 115 -2.49 13.15 18.39
C ALA A 115 -2.65 11.97 17.42
N ILE A 116 -3.85 11.36 17.38
CA ILE A 116 -4.17 10.28 16.43
C ILE A 116 -4.06 10.77 14.99
N ALA A 117 -4.54 11.98 14.68
CA ALA A 117 -4.44 12.56 13.35
C ALA A 117 -2.99 12.75 12.91
N VAL A 118 -2.12 13.27 13.78
CA VAL A 118 -0.67 13.40 13.51
C VAL A 118 -0.04 12.03 13.25
N VAL A 119 -0.31 11.05 14.11
CA VAL A 119 0.18 9.67 13.93
C VAL A 119 -0.31 9.09 12.60
N THR A 120 -1.58 9.30 12.25
CA THR A 120 -2.18 8.84 11.00
C THR A 120 -1.43 9.41 9.78
N VAL A 121 -1.13 10.71 9.80
CA VAL A 121 -0.36 11.37 8.71
C VAL A 121 1.05 10.81 8.61
N VAL A 122 1.76 10.66 9.74
CA VAL A 122 3.12 10.11 9.77
C VAL A 122 3.14 8.68 9.22
N VAL A 123 2.22 7.83 9.68
CA VAL A 123 2.11 6.44 9.20
C VAL A 123 1.74 6.39 7.72
N ALA A 124 0.87 7.28 7.24
CA ALA A 124 0.51 7.37 5.81
C ALA A 124 1.72 7.70 4.93
N VAL A 125 2.57 8.65 5.35
CA VAL A 125 3.80 9.00 4.64
C VAL A 125 4.78 7.83 4.61
N ILE A 126 4.97 7.15 5.75
CA ILE A 126 5.87 5.99 5.83
C ILE A 126 5.34 4.84 4.95
N ALA A 127 4.04 4.55 4.99
CA ALA A 127 3.42 3.51 4.17
C ALA A 127 3.58 3.80 2.67
N LEU A 128 3.37 5.06 2.24
CA LEU A 128 3.64 5.49 0.86
C LEU A 128 5.10 5.29 0.47
N GLY A 129 6.03 5.66 1.36
CA GLY A 129 7.46 5.46 1.14
C GLY A 129 7.82 4.00 0.89
N TRP A 130 7.32 3.08 1.72
CA TRP A 130 7.57 1.65 1.53
C TRP A 130 6.95 1.07 0.26
N VAL A 131 5.76 1.54 -0.14
CA VAL A 131 5.17 1.14 -1.43
C VAL A 131 6.04 1.60 -2.60
N ALA A 132 6.53 2.84 -2.56
CA ALA A 132 7.38 3.40 -3.61
C ALA A 132 8.72 2.67 -3.71
N VAL A 133 9.38 2.41 -2.56
CA VAL A 133 10.65 1.68 -2.50
C VAL A 133 10.48 0.25 -3.00
N ALA A 134 9.48 -0.49 -2.51
CA ALA A 134 9.19 -1.84 -2.98
C ALA A 134 8.85 -1.90 -4.48
N GLY A 135 8.09 -0.92 -4.97
CA GLY A 135 7.78 -0.81 -6.40
C GLY A 135 9.02 -0.53 -7.25
N HIS A 136 9.90 0.35 -6.79
CA HIS A 136 11.16 0.68 -7.48
C HIS A 136 12.10 -0.52 -7.55
N SER A 137 12.35 -1.21 -6.43
CA SER A 137 13.21 -2.39 -6.42
C SER A 137 12.62 -3.54 -7.23
N GLY A 138 11.30 -3.76 -7.14
CA GLY A 138 10.62 -4.77 -7.94
C GLY A 138 10.72 -4.49 -9.45
N ALA A 139 10.55 -3.24 -9.86
CA ALA A 139 10.75 -2.84 -11.25
C ALA A 139 12.21 -3.00 -11.70
N THR A 140 13.16 -2.68 -10.83
CA THR A 140 14.60 -2.83 -11.11
C THR A 140 14.96 -4.30 -11.35
N ASP A 141 14.52 -5.20 -10.47
CA ASP A 141 14.81 -6.63 -10.56
C ASP A 141 14.25 -7.28 -11.84
N VAL A 142 13.09 -6.80 -12.31
CA VAL A 142 12.45 -7.31 -13.53
C VAL A 142 13.03 -6.68 -14.80
N TRP A 143 13.18 -5.36 -14.84
CA TRP A 143 13.37 -4.62 -16.10
C TRP A 143 14.82 -4.26 -16.43
N THR A 144 15.71 -4.14 -15.45
CA THR A 144 17.08 -3.65 -15.72
C THR A 144 17.82 -4.53 -16.73
N LYS A 145 17.77 -5.86 -16.56
CA LYS A 145 18.43 -6.79 -17.50
C LYS A 145 17.79 -6.74 -18.89
N VAL A 146 16.47 -6.63 -18.97
CA VAL A 146 15.73 -6.53 -20.23
C VAL A 146 16.18 -5.29 -20.99
N ILE A 147 16.17 -4.13 -20.34
CA ILE A 147 16.56 -2.85 -20.95
C ILE A 147 18.02 -2.91 -21.41
N GLN A 148 18.94 -3.37 -20.57
CA GLN A 148 20.37 -3.49 -20.91
C GLN A 148 20.65 -4.44 -22.09
N SER A 149 19.76 -5.41 -22.32
CA SER A 149 19.87 -6.36 -23.43
C SER A 149 19.25 -5.87 -24.75
N THR A 150 18.67 -4.67 -24.76
CA THR A 150 17.94 -4.12 -25.91
C THR A 150 18.46 -2.74 -26.31
N THR A 151 18.24 -2.35 -27.55
CA THR A 151 18.45 -0.98 -28.03
C THR A 151 17.08 -0.38 -28.38
N PRO A 152 16.80 0.89 -28.04
CA PRO A 152 15.54 1.52 -28.42
C PRO A 152 15.29 1.43 -29.93
N GLY A 153 14.18 0.80 -30.32
CA GLY A 153 13.74 0.76 -31.72
C GLY A 153 13.02 2.05 -32.12
N ALA A 154 12.83 2.26 -33.42
CA ALA A 154 11.92 3.29 -33.91
C ALA A 154 10.48 2.81 -33.72
N TYR A 155 9.62 3.64 -33.12
CA TYR A 155 8.18 3.39 -33.11
C TYR A 155 7.69 3.53 -34.56
N PRO A 156 6.98 2.55 -35.14
CA PRO A 156 6.49 2.67 -36.50
C PRO A 156 5.59 3.90 -36.59
N SER A 157 5.93 4.85 -37.47
CA SER A 157 5.00 5.90 -37.88
C SER A 157 3.92 5.24 -38.73
N GLU A 158 2.66 5.38 -38.33
CA GLU A 158 1.50 4.94 -39.11
C GLU A 158 1.54 5.44 -40.56
#